data_AF-A0A2J2H7T1-F1
#
_entry.id   AF-A0A2J2H7T1-F1
#
_cell.length_a   1.000
_cell.length_b   1.000
_cell.length_c   1.000
_cell.angle_alpha   90.00
_cell.angle_beta   90.00
_cell.angle_gamma   90.00
#
_symmetry.space_group_name_H-M   'P 1'
#
loop_
_entity.id
_entity.type
_entity.pdbx_description
1 polymer ?
#
loop_
_entity_poly.entity_id
_entity_poly.type
_entity_poly.pdbx_seq_one_letter_code
_entity_poly.pdbx_strand_id
1 'polypeptide(L)'
;MGATAAIAGLGGEAQAVLRAAQDLDVIRRAGRGRPGAVFVPGGRGIKTARLAVERCPVEAAFMDGRLKVRTPLGIYAVEPTPSALLSLAEKLSAACGEDRHRLYDRLKEAAMGAAGSAGGLEKWLAGM
;
A
#
# COMPACT_ATOMS: atom_id res chain seq x y z
N MET A 1 -18.11 -8.30 -11.81
CA MET A 1 -17.82 -8.74 -13.18
C MET A 1 -16.33 -8.55 -13.42
N GLY A 2 -15.56 -9.64 -13.49
CA GLY A 2 -14.11 -9.58 -13.71
C GLY A 2 -13.81 -9.39 -15.19
N ALA A 3 -12.92 -8.46 -15.52
CA ALA A 3 -12.48 -8.24 -16.90
C ALA A 3 -11.55 -9.39 -17.33
N THR A 4 -11.99 -10.18 -18.31
CA THR A 4 -11.24 -11.29 -18.89
C THR A 4 -10.48 -10.78 -20.12
N ALA A 5 -9.18 -10.48 -19.99
CA ALA A 5 -8.35 -10.11 -21.14
C ALA A 5 -7.73 -11.38 -21.75
N ALA A 6 -8.08 -11.73 -22.98
CA ALA A 6 -7.46 -12.83 -23.71
C ALA A 6 -6.12 -12.37 -24.31
N ILE A 7 -4.99 -12.87 -23.77
CA ILE A 7 -3.63 -12.45 -24.16
C ILE A 7 -3.19 -12.95 -25.55
N ALA A 8 -3.92 -13.89 -26.18
CA ALA A 8 -3.46 -14.58 -27.38
C ALA A 8 -3.31 -13.70 -28.64
N GLY A 9 -3.58 -12.39 -28.56
CA GLY A 9 -3.36 -11.41 -29.64
C GLY A 9 -2.61 -10.15 -29.21
N LEU A 10 -1.98 -10.12 -28.03
CA LEU A 10 -1.23 -8.95 -27.55
C LEU A 10 0.17 -8.90 -28.16
N GLY A 11 0.53 -7.75 -28.74
CA GLY A 11 1.88 -7.48 -29.24
C GLY A 11 2.96 -7.63 -28.16
N GLY A 12 4.22 -7.78 -28.57
CA GLY A 12 5.34 -8.09 -27.66
C GLY A 12 5.48 -7.13 -26.47
N GLU A 13 5.17 -5.85 -26.68
CA GLU A 13 5.19 -4.82 -25.62
C GLU A 13 4.13 -5.06 -24.54
N ALA A 14 2.91 -5.40 -24.93
CA ALA A 14 1.83 -5.68 -23.99
C ALA A 14 2.13 -6.96 -23.18
N GLN A 15 2.80 -7.95 -23.77
CA GLN A 15 3.28 -9.12 -23.02
C GLN A 15 4.39 -8.75 -22.02
N ALA A 16 5.31 -7.86 -22.40
CA ALA A 16 6.37 -7.39 -21.51
C ALA A 16 5.81 -6.61 -20.30
N VAL A 17 4.84 -5.73 -20.53
CA VAL A 17 4.14 -5.01 -19.46
C VAL A 17 3.42 -5.97 -18.51
N LEU A 18 2.74 -6.99 -19.04
CA LEU A 18 2.05 -7.98 -18.21
C LEU A 18 3.04 -8.80 -17.36
N ARG A 19 4.18 -9.22 -17.93
CA ARG A 19 5.23 -9.91 -17.18
C ARG A 19 5.81 -9.02 -16.08
N ALA A 20 6.16 -7.78 -16.40
CA ALA A 20 6.66 -6.83 -15.40
C ALA A 20 5.63 -6.57 -14.28
N ALA A 21 4.34 -6.47 -14.62
CA ALA A 21 3.27 -6.32 -13.64
C ALA A 21 3.09 -7.56 -12.75
N GLN A 22 3.38 -8.75 -13.26
CA GLN A 22 3.44 -9.98 -12.46
C GLN A 22 4.66 -10.02 -11.54
N ASP A 23 5.84 -9.68 -12.07
CA ASP A 23 7.10 -9.64 -11.31
C ASP A 23 7.02 -8.65 -10.14
N LEU A 24 6.26 -7.57 -10.30
CA LEU A 24 6.01 -6.56 -9.28
C LEU A 24 4.83 -6.89 -8.34
N ASP A 25 4.18 -8.05 -8.47
CA ASP A 25 2.95 -8.44 -7.74
C ASP A 25 1.80 -7.41 -7.86
N VAL A 26 1.74 -6.70 -8.99
CA VAL A 26 0.60 -5.84 -9.33
C VAL A 26 -0.58 -6.70 -9.79
N ILE A 27 -0.29 -7.75 -10.56
CA ILE A 27 -1.28 -8.73 -11.02
C ILE A 27 -0.75 -10.16 -10.85
N ARG A 28 -1.64 -11.13 -10.70
CA ARG A 28 -1.34 -12.57 -10.63
C ARG A 28 -2.21 -13.31 -11.62
N ARG A 29 -1.68 -14.39 -12.20
CA ARG A 29 -2.45 -15.21 -13.13
C ARG A 29 -3.46 -16.07 -12.37
N ALA A 30 -4.72 -15.96 -12.74
CA ALA A 30 -5.79 -16.78 -12.19
C ALA A 30 -5.94 -18.08 -13.01
N GLY A 31 -5.72 -19.22 -12.35
CA GLY A 31 -5.92 -20.56 -12.91
C GLY A 31 -4.68 -21.13 -13.62
N ARG A 32 -4.30 -22.37 -13.25
CA ARG A 32 -3.41 -23.21 -14.05
C ARG A 32 -4.24 -23.95 -15.11
N GLY A 33 -3.85 -23.88 -16.38
CA GLY A 33 -4.33 -24.81 -17.41
C GLY A 33 -5.59 -24.45 -18.22
N ARG A 34 -6.09 -23.20 -18.19
CA ARG A 34 -7.14 -22.76 -19.15
C ARG A 34 -6.56 -21.99 -20.34
N PRO A 35 -7.10 -22.18 -21.57
CA PRO A 35 -6.78 -21.32 -22.69
C PRO A 35 -7.36 -19.92 -22.43
N GLY A 36 -6.52 -18.90 -22.53
CA GLY A 36 -6.82 -17.54 -22.07
C GLY A 36 -6.19 -17.26 -20.70
N ALA A 37 -5.43 -16.18 -20.61
CA ALA A 37 -4.72 -15.82 -19.40
C ALA A 37 -5.48 -14.73 -18.66
N VAL A 38 -6.24 -15.16 -17.66
CA VAL A 38 -6.97 -14.29 -16.75
C VAL A 38 -6.00 -13.80 -15.68
N PHE A 39 -6.07 -12.50 -15.36
CA PHE A 39 -5.31 -11.93 -14.25
C PHE A 39 -6.24 -11.41 -13.18
N VAL A 40 -5.79 -11.54 -11.94
CA VAL A 40 -6.39 -10.95 -10.75
C VAL A 40 -5.38 -10.00 -10.10
N PRO A 41 -5.81 -8.98 -9.35
CA PRO A 41 -4.87 -8.14 -8.60
C PRO A 41 -3.95 -8.96 -7.68
N GLY A 42 -2.66 -8.62 -7.72
CA GLY A 42 -1.68 -9.06 -6.72
C GLY A 42 -1.77 -8.21 -5.45
N GLY A 43 -1.00 -8.56 -4.41
CA GLY A 43 -1.03 -7.85 -3.13
C GLY A 43 -0.65 -6.38 -3.29
N ARG A 44 0.40 -6.09 -4.08
CA ARG A 44 0.80 -4.72 -4.41
C ARG A 44 -0.28 -4.01 -5.24
N GLY A 45 -0.91 -4.69 -6.19
CA GLY A 45 -1.98 -4.12 -7.01
C GLY A 45 -3.20 -3.70 -6.18
N ILE A 46 -3.62 -4.52 -5.22
CA ILE A 46 -4.70 -4.19 -4.28
C ILE A 46 -4.33 -2.97 -3.44
N LYS A 47 -3.11 -2.93 -2.91
CA LYS A 47 -2.62 -1.79 -2.12
C LYS A 47 -2.63 -0.49 -2.93
N THR A 48 -2.12 -0.51 -4.16
CA THR A 48 -2.10 0.66 -5.04
C THR A 48 -3.51 1.11 -5.42
N ALA A 49 -4.41 0.18 -5.74
CA ALA A 49 -5.80 0.49 -6.04
C ALA A 49 -6.52 1.14 -4.85
N ARG A 50 -6.27 0.65 -3.62
CA ARG A 50 -6.80 1.23 -2.38
C ARG A 50 -6.33 2.68 -2.21
N LEU A 51 -5.02 2.93 -2.34
CA LEU A 51 -4.46 4.29 -2.23
C LEU A 51 -5.03 5.24 -3.29
N ALA A 52 -5.32 4.75 -4.50
CA ALA A 52 -5.85 5.57 -5.58
C ALA A 52 -7.29 6.08 -5.35
N VAL A 53 -8.05 5.43 -4.46
CA VAL A 53 -9.44 5.83 -4.13
C VAL A 53 -9.57 6.49 -2.76
N GLU A 54 -8.49 6.54 -1.97
CA GLU A 54 -8.47 7.20 -0.67
C GLU A 54 -8.44 8.73 -0.84
N ARG A 55 -9.25 9.46 -0.05
CA ARG A 55 -9.21 10.94 -0.02
C ARG A 55 -7.88 11.45 0.52
N CYS A 56 -7.32 10.74 1.49
CA CYS A 56 -6.05 11.07 2.12
C CYS A 56 -5.15 9.83 2.11
N PRO A 57 -4.47 9.54 0.97
CA PRO A 57 -3.59 8.39 0.87
C PRO A 57 -2.39 8.55 1.82
N VAL A 58 -2.14 7.53 2.63
CA VAL A 58 -1.01 7.50 3.56
C VAL A 58 -0.14 6.28 3.28
N GLU A 59 1.17 6.51 3.17
CA GLU A 59 2.16 5.45 3.04
C GLU A 59 3.25 5.66 4.08
N ALA A 60 3.75 4.59 4.68
CA ALA A 60 4.80 4.69 5.68
C ALA A 60 5.98 3.76 5.34
N ALA A 61 7.18 4.21 5.68
CA ALA A 61 8.42 3.47 5.58
C ALA A 61 9.32 3.81 6.77
N PHE A 62 10.11 2.85 7.25
CA PHE A 62 11.17 3.14 8.20
C PHE A 62 12.45 3.49 7.45
N MET A 63 12.98 4.68 7.72
CA MET A 63 14.25 5.17 7.16
C MET A 63 15.00 5.94 8.24
N ASP A 64 16.30 5.70 8.35
CA ASP A 64 17.18 6.40 9.32
C ASP A 64 16.67 6.32 10.78
N GLY A 65 16.11 5.17 11.16
CA GLY A 65 15.55 4.95 12.51
C GLY A 65 14.25 5.70 12.81
N ARG A 66 13.61 6.33 11.81
CA ARG A 66 12.35 7.07 11.97
C ARG A 66 11.27 6.56 11.03
N LEU A 67 10.01 6.71 11.42
CA LEU A 67 8.88 6.47 10.54
C LEU A 67 8.69 7.68 9.62
N LYS A 68 8.90 7.48 8.33
CA LYS A 68 8.61 8.45 7.27
C LYS A 68 7.21 8.15 6.74
N VAL A 69 6.30 9.09 6.92
CA VAL A 69 4.92 9.00 6.43
C VAL A 69 4.75 9.96 5.25
N ARG A 70 4.50 9.40 4.06
CA ARG A 70 4.12 10.15 2.87
C ARG A 70 2.61 10.39 2.89
N THR A 71 2.23 11.64 2.72
CA THR A 71 0.84 12.11 2.74
C THR A 71 0.62 13.13 1.61
N PRO A 72 -0.63 13.55 1.33
CA PRO A 72 -0.89 14.63 0.36
C PRO A 72 -0.27 15.98 0.75
N LEU A 73 -0.01 16.20 2.05
CA LEU A 73 0.59 17.44 2.57
C LEU A 73 2.12 17.42 2.57
N GLY A 74 2.72 16.29 2.16
CA GLY A 74 4.17 16.09 2.18
C GLY A 74 4.61 14.88 3.00
N ILE A 75 5.91 14.81 3.26
CA ILE A 75 6.53 13.71 4.01
C ILE A 75 6.81 14.16 5.44
N TYR A 76 6.26 13.44 6.41
CA TYR A 76 6.47 13.68 7.83
C TYR A 76 7.40 12.61 8.42
N ALA A 77 8.42 13.04 9.15
CA ALA A 77 9.22 12.16 9.99
C ALA A 77 8.62 12.16 11.40
N VAL A 78 8.06 11.04 11.83
CA VAL A 78 7.43 10.90 13.14
C VAL A 78 8.05 9.75 13.91
N GLU A 79 7.99 9.83 15.24
CA GLU A 79 8.25 8.67 16.07
C GLU A 79 7.09 7.67 15.92
N PRO A 80 7.35 6.36 15.96
CA PRO A 80 6.32 5.34 15.82
C PRO A 80 5.54 5.13 17.14
N THR A 81 5.09 6.23 17.75
CA THR A 81 4.33 6.20 19.00
C THR A 81 2.85 6.52 18.75
N PRO A 82 1.91 5.98 19.56
CA PRO A 82 0.48 6.26 19.42
C PRO A 82 0.16 7.77 19.39
N SER A 83 0.79 8.56 20.27
CA SER A 83 0.58 10.00 20.36
C SER A 83 1.01 10.74 19.09
N ALA A 84 2.16 10.35 18.51
CA ALA A 84 2.65 10.96 17.28
C ALA A 84 1.76 10.63 16.07
N LEU A 85 1.31 9.37 15.97
CA LEU A 85 0.38 8.94 14.92
C LEU A 85 -0.98 9.63 15.06
N LEU A 86 -1.49 9.81 16.29
CA LEU A 86 -2.74 10.52 16.53
C LEU A 86 -2.63 12.00 16.16
N SER A 87 -1.53 12.66 16.53
CA SER A 87 -1.29 14.06 16.16
C SER A 87 -1.22 14.23 14.63
N LEU A 88 -0.62 13.27 13.92
CA LEU A 88 -0.60 13.28 12.46
C LEU A 88 -2.00 13.04 11.87
N ALA A 89 -2.78 12.11 12.43
CA ALA A 89 -4.16 11.85 12.02
C ALA A 89 -5.05 13.09 12.17
N GLU A 90 -4.88 13.88 13.23
CA GLU A 90 -5.62 15.13 13.43
C GLU A 90 -5.32 16.17 12.35
N LYS A 91 -4.03 16.36 12.02
CA LYS A 91 -3.61 17.28 10.96
C LYS A 91 -4.16 16.86 9.61
N LEU A 92 -4.10 15.57 9.29
CA LEU A 92 -4.61 15.02 8.04
C LEU A 92 -6.14 15.06 7.98
N SER A 93 -6.83 14.81 9.10
CA SER A 93 -8.28 14.87 9.18
C SER A 93 -8.79 16.27 8.85
N ALA A 94 -8.18 17.29 9.44
CA ALA A 94 -8.50 18.69 9.18
C ALA A 94 -8.24 19.10 7.72
N ALA A 95 -7.17 18.60 7.11
CA ALA A 95 -6.80 18.98 5.75
C ALA A 95 -7.54 18.20 4.65
N CYS A 96 -7.76 16.89 4.86
CA CYS A 96 -8.34 15.99 3.88
C CYS A 96 -9.87 15.82 4.05
N GLY A 97 -10.45 16.34 5.13
CA GLY A 97 -11.89 16.20 5.43
C GLY A 97 -12.30 14.74 5.64
N GLU A 98 -11.43 13.96 6.28
CA GLU A 98 -11.64 12.53 6.53
C GLU A 98 -11.68 12.24 8.03
N ASP A 99 -12.39 11.19 8.43
CA ASP A 99 -12.52 10.80 9.84
C ASP A 99 -11.15 10.53 10.48
N ARG A 100 -10.91 11.14 11.64
CA ARG A 100 -9.65 11.05 12.39
C ARG A 100 -9.35 9.61 12.81
N HIS A 101 -10.35 8.85 13.25
CA HIS A 101 -10.14 7.48 13.73
C HIS A 101 -9.73 6.56 12.59
N ARG A 102 -10.38 6.65 11.43
CA ARG A 102 -9.99 5.92 10.21
C ARG A 102 -8.60 6.29 9.72
N LEU A 103 -8.20 7.56 9.83
CA LEU A 103 -6.85 8.02 9.50
C LEU A 103 -5.81 7.43 10.46
N TYR A 104 -6.11 7.45 11.75
CA TYR A 104 -5.24 6.86 12.77
C TYR A 104 -5.04 5.36 12.54
N ASP A 105 -6.10 4.61 12.27
CA ASP A 105 -6.01 3.18 12.01
C ASP A 105 -5.17 2.87 10.77
N ARG A 106 -5.34 3.64 9.69
CA ARG A 106 -4.50 3.49 8.48
C ARG A 106 -3.04 3.86 8.73
N LEU A 107 -2.77 4.90 9.52
CA LEU A 107 -1.41 5.27 9.91
C LEU A 107 -0.77 4.17 10.77
N LYS A 108 -1.53 3.56 11.67
CA LYS A 108 -1.10 2.41 12.47
C LYS A 108 -0.81 1.19 11.59
N GLU A 109 -1.70 0.83 10.68
CA GLU A 109 -1.49 -0.26 9.70
C GLU A 109 -0.23 -0.01 8.86
N ALA A 110 -0.06 1.20 8.35
CA ALA A 110 1.12 1.59 7.56
C ALA A 110 2.40 1.51 8.40
N ALA A 111 2.38 1.99 9.65
CA ALA A 111 3.51 1.92 10.56
C ALA A 111 3.90 0.47 10.90
N MET A 112 2.91 -0.39 11.17
CA MET A 112 3.13 -1.81 11.43
C MET A 112 3.69 -2.53 10.20
N GLY A 113 3.15 -2.26 9.01
CA GLY A 113 3.68 -2.81 7.75
C GLY A 113 5.12 -2.38 7.47
N ALA A 114 5.43 -1.11 7.76
CA ALA A 114 6.79 -0.59 7.66
C ALA A 114 7.75 -1.24 8.67
N ALA A 115 7.30 -1.46 9.90
CA ALA A 115 8.09 -2.13 10.95
C ALA A 115 8.33 -3.61 10.64
N GLY A 116 7.33 -4.34 10.17
CA GLY A 116 7.48 -5.74 9.76
C GLY A 116 8.42 -5.94 8.56
N SER A 117 8.59 -4.91 7.74
CA SER A 117 9.55 -4.91 6.63
C SER A 117 10.98 -4.54 7.07
N ALA A 118 11.13 -3.91 8.24
CA ALA A 118 12.40 -3.51 8.83
C ALA A 118 12.73 -4.45 10.00
N GLY A 119 13.34 -5.60 9.72
CA GLY A 119 13.68 -6.60 10.74
C GLY A 119 14.38 -5.99 11.96
N GLY A 120 13.91 -6.31 13.17
CA GLY A 120 14.49 -5.86 14.44
C GLY A 120 13.67 -4.85 15.27
N LEU A 121 12.46 -4.48 14.83
CA LEU A 121 11.55 -3.58 15.55
C LEU A 121 10.47 -4.29 16.39
N GLU A 122 10.53 -5.62 16.52
CA GLU A 122 9.58 -6.44 17.30
C GLU A 122 9.44 -5.95 18.75
N LYS A 123 10.54 -5.47 19.34
CA LYS A 123 10.58 -4.89 20.69
C LYS A 123 9.80 -3.58 20.85
N TRP A 124 9.60 -2.83 19.78
CA TRP A 124 8.77 -1.61 19.78
C TRP A 124 7.29 -1.92 19.56
N LEU A 125 6.98 -3.06 18.92
CA LEU A 125 5.61 -3.56 18.75
C LEU A 125 5.10 -4.27 20.01
N ALA A 126 5.98 -4.88 20.81
CA ALA A 126 5.62 -5.60 22.04
C ALA A 126 5.23 -4.69 23.23
N GLY A 127 5.39 -3.37 23.10
CA GLY A 127 5.00 -2.38 24.11
C GLY A 127 3.78 -1.52 23.74
N MET A 128 3.09 -1.85 22.65
CA MET A 128 1.89 -1.16 22.15
C MET A 128 0.59 -1.87 22.53
#